data_AF-A0A9D4D289-F1
#
_entry.id   AF-A0A9D4D289-F1
#
_cell.length_a   1.000
_cell.length_b   1.000
_cell.length_c   1.000
_cell.angle_alpha   90.00
_cell.angle_beta   90.00
_cell.angle_gamma   90.00
#
_symmetry.space_group_name_H-M   'P 1'
#
loop_
_entity.id
_entity.type
_entity.pdbx_description
1 polymer ?
#
loop_
_entity_poly.entity_id
_entity_poly.type
_entity_poly.pdbx_seq_one_letter_code
_entity_poly.pdbx_strand_id
1 'polypeptide(L)'
;MFKKASNDYWENTWRQELATKSTMKYLQVQHPVVDNPHNLWKSTRPKQHEVQRAEIKARPITGTFILQTNAMKFNKSEVSATCKLCGSDDETREHLLGSCSAFSQIREENLTRLKAILSNDNIFTTITQDSGMLIQIILDCTHSSLKDHVILSRDQETDIERWSQAYCERLITHRAQIISSK
;
A
#
# COMPACT_ATOMS: atom_id res chain seq x y z
N MET A 1 17.53 -30.34 -6.27
CA MET A 1 17.14 -30.09 -7.67
C MET A 1 15.70 -29.60 -7.79
N PHE A 2 14.70 -30.30 -7.22
CA PHE A 2 13.28 -29.91 -7.27
C PHE A 2 12.97 -28.52 -6.69
N LYS A 3 13.48 -28.18 -5.50
CA LYS A 3 13.23 -26.86 -4.86
C LYS A 3 13.69 -25.68 -5.72
N LYS A 4 14.83 -25.82 -6.42
CA LYS A 4 15.34 -24.78 -7.33
C LYS A 4 14.41 -24.61 -8.53
N ALA A 5 14.06 -25.72 -9.21
CA ALA A 5 13.14 -25.67 -10.34
C ALA A 5 11.76 -25.08 -9.98
N SER A 6 11.24 -25.41 -8.80
CA SER A 6 10.00 -24.83 -8.29
C SER A 6 10.13 -23.31 -8.04
N ASN A 7 11.20 -22.87 -7.38
CA ASN A 7 11.48 -21.44 -7.19
C ASN A 7 11.62 -20.69 -8.51
N ASP A 8 12.39 -21.22 -9.45
CA ASP A 8 12.62 -20.61 -10.76
C ASP A 8 11.29 -20.48 -11.54
N TYR A 9 10.44 -21.51 -11.49
CA TYR A 9 9.10 -21.47 -12.10
C TYR A 9 8.21 -20.37 -11.52
N TRP A 10 8.09 -20.30 -10.19
CA TRP A 10 7.25 -19.30 -9.54
C TRP A 10 7.78 -17.89 -9.70
N GLU A 11 9.10 -17.70 -9.65
CA GLU A 11 9.73 -16.40 -9.88
C GLU A 11 9.49 -15.91 -11.32
N ASN A 12 9.65 -16.77 -12.32
CA ASN A 12 9.36 -16.42 -13.71
C ASN A 12 7.88 -16.09 -13.93
N THR A 13 6.98 -16.92 -13.38
CA THR A 13 5.53 -16.67 -13.46
C THR A 13 5.19 -15.31 -12.87
N TRP A 14 5.72 -15.01 -11.67
CA TRP A 14 5.45 -13.74 -11.00
C TRP A 14 6.00 -12.53 -11.76
N ARG A 15 7.20 -12.64 -12.33
CA ARG A 15 7.79 -11.57 -13.17
C ARG A 15 6.92 -11.30 -14.41
N GLN A 16 6.40 -12.35 -15.05
CA GLN A 16 5.48 -12.21 -16.18
C GLN A 16 4.17 -11.54 -15.75
N GLU A 17 3.62 -11.90 -14.59
CA GLU A 17 2.42 -11.24 -14.06
C GLU A 17 2.66 -9.77 -13.75
N LEU A 18 3.79 -9.42 -13.11
CA LEU A 18 4.14 -8.03 -12.84
C LEU A 18 4.29 -7.18 -14.10
N ALA A 19 4.88 -7.75 -15.16
CA ALA A 19 5.04 -7.07 -16.43
C ALA A 19 3.71 -6.79 -17.14
N THR A 20 2.68 -7.60 -16.87
CA THR A 20 1.37 -7.52 -17.56
C THR A 20 0.29 -6.84 -16.74
N LYS A 21 0.34 -6.92 -15.41
CA LYS A 21 -0.69 -6.42 -14.50
C LYS A 21 -0.26 -5.11 -13.84
N SER A 22 -0.73 -3.98 -14.38
CA SER A 22 -0.52 -2.66 -13.80
C SER A 22 -1.03 -2.52 -12.34
N THR A 23 -1.97 -3.38 -11.93
CA THR A 23 -2.48 -3.43 -10.55
C THR A 23 -1.43 -3.87 -9.53
N MET A 24 -0.40 -4.60 -9.96
CA MET A 24 0.69 -5.12 -9.13
C MET A 24 1.92 -4.22 -9.08
N LYS A 25 1.89 -3.02 -9.70
CA LYS A 25 3.04 -2.12 -9.81
C LYS A 25 3.71 -1.70 -8.50
N TYR A 26 3.03 -1.89 -7.36
CA TYR A 26 3.54 -1.53 -6.03
C TYR A 26 4.09 -2.71 -5.23
N LEU A 27 3.99 -3.93 -5.75
CA LEU A 27 4.28 -5.16 -5.01
C LEU A 27 5.69 -5.66 -5.32
N GLN A 28 6.54 -5.77 -4.31
CA GLN A 28 7.87 -6.33 -4.43
C GLN A 28 7.83 -7.86 -4.38
N VAL A 29 8.46 -8.48 -5.38
CA VAL A 29 8.77 -9.91 -5.32
C VAL A 29 9.84 -10.15 -4.26
N GLN A 30 9.52 -10.96 -3.27
CA GLN A 30 10.50 -11.42 -2.28
C GLN A 30 11.29 -12.58 -2.87
N HIS A 31 12.61 -12.57 -2.70
CA HIS A 31 13.46 -13.66 -3.15
C HIS A 31 14.02 -14.43 -1.94
N PRO A 32 14.01 -15.78 -1.94
CA PRO A 32 13.32 -16.65 -2.90
C PRO A 32 11.79 -16.55 -2.79
N VAL A 33 11.04 -16.75 -3.88
CA VAL A 33 9.57 -16.60 -3.85
C VAL A 33 8.91 -17.64 -2.95
N VAL A 34 9.40 -18.88 -3.00
CA VAL A 34 8.94 -19.96 -2.11
C VAL A 34 9.69 -19.84 -0.79
N ASP A 35 8.95 -19.95 0.32
CA ASP A 35 9.40 -19.81 1.72
C ASP A 35 9.65 -18.37 2.22
N ASN A 36 9.55 -17.35 1.37
CA ASN A 36 9.76 -15.96 1.79
C ASN A 36 8.49 -15.11 1.59
N PRO A 37 7.56 -15.09 2.56
CA PRO A 37 6.34 -14.31 2.43
C PRO A 37 6.64 -12.81 2.31
N HIS A 38 5.70 -12.07 1.70
CA HIS A 38 5.76 -10.61 1.59
C HIS A 38 5.94 -9.96 2.98
N ASN A 39 6.64 -8.81 3.04
CA ASN A 39 6.90 -8.11 4.30
C ASN A 39 5.61 -7.81 5.07
N LEU A 40 4.54 -7.45 4.35
CA LEU A 40 3.16 -7.37 4.84
C LEU A 40 2.81 -8.50 5.83
N TRP A 41 3.05 -9.76 5.45
CA TRP A 41 2.70 -10.91 6.28
C TRP A 41 3.74 -11.24 7.34
N LYS A 42 5.02 -10.91 7.11
CA LYS A 42 6.10 -11.09 8.11
C LYS A 42 5.93 -10.17 9.32
N SER A 43 5.48 -8.94 9.08
CA SER A 43 5.32 -7.94 10.13
C SER A 43 4.05 -8.12 10.96
N THR A 44 3.09 -8.91 10.46
CA THR A 44 1.80 -9.21 11.08
C THR A 44 1.94 -10.24 12.21
N ARG A 45 1.38 -9.91 13.37
CA ARG A 45 1.33 -10.83 14.51
C ARG A 45 0.16 -11.82 14.33
N PRO A 46 0.24 -13.04 14.88
CA PRO A 46 -0.81 -14.07 14.74
C PRO A 46 -2.02 -13.78 15.65
N LYS A 47 -2.59 -12.58 15.55
CA LYS A 47 -3.83 -12.16 16.23
C LYS A 47 -4.85 -11.82 15.15
N GLN A 48 -6.10 -12.25 15.33
CA GLN A 48 -7.17 -12.06 14.34
C GLN A 48 -7.28 -10.62 13.81
N HIS A 49 -7.28 -9.64 14.73
CA HIS A 49 -7.32 -8.22 14.38
C HIS A 49 -6.12 -7.76 13.53
N GLU A 50 -4.91 -8.24 13.81
CA GLU A 50 -3.71 -7.88 13.04
C GLU A 50 -3.74 -8.50 11.63
N VAL A 51 -4.28 -9.72 11.52
CA VAL A 51 -4.50 -10.37 10.21
C VAL A 51 -5.52 -9.59 9.39
N GLN A 52 -6.65 -9.18 10.00
CA GLN A 52 -7.66 -8.36 9.33
C GLN A 52 -7.08 -7.03 8.84
N ARG A 53 -6.26 -6.37 9.65
CA ARG A 53 -5.56 -5.14 9.27
C ARG A 53 -4.62 -5.35 8.07
N ALA A 54 -3.86 -6.45 8.08
CA ALA A 54 -2.98 -6.81 6.97
C ALA A 54 -3.78 -7.11 5.69
N GLU A 55 -4.91 -7.82 5.79
CA GLU A 55 -5.82 -8.04 4.66
C GLU A 55 -6.38 -6.73 4.09
N ILE A 56 -6.76 -5.78 4.95
CA ILE A 56 -7.24 -4.47 4.53
C ILE A 56 -6.16 -3.74 3.72
N LYS A 57 -4.89 -3.79 4.14
CA LYS A 57 -3.76 -3.23 3.38
C LYS A 57 -3.42 -4.04 2.12
N ALA A 58 -3.61 -5.36 2.12
CA ALA A 58 -3.36 -6.20 0.94
C ALA A 58 -4.21 -5.80 -0.26
N ARG A 59 -5.45 -5.33 -0.03
CA ARG A 59 -6.39 -4.93 -1.09
C ARG A 59 -5.89 -3.74 -1.94
N PRO A 60 -5.46 -2.61 -1.37
CA PRO A 60 -4.87 -1.53 -2.14
C PRO A 60 -3.51 -1.90 -2.74
N ILE A 61 -2.71 -2.79 -2.14
CA ILE A 61 -1.47 -3.27 -2.80
C ILE A 61 -1.79 -4.01 -4.10
N THR A 62 -2.68 -5.01 -4.00
CA THR A 62 -3.03 -5.91 -5.11
C THR A 62 -4.00 -5.30 -6.13
N GLY A 63 -4.51 -4.09 -5.87
CA GLY A 63 -5.50 -3.41 -6.70
C GLY A 63 -6.88 -4.05 -6.68
N THR A 64 -7.18 -4.88 -5.67
CA THR A 64 -8.50 -5.49 -5.45
C THR A 64 -9.44 -4.60 -4.63
N PHE A 65 -8.93 -3.47 -4.11
CA PHE A 65 -9.75 -2.47 -3.43
C PHE A 65 -10.61 -1.69 -4.44
N ILE A 66 -11.93 -1.64 -4.21
CA ILE A 66 -12.90 -1.00 -5.12
C ILE A 66 -12.97 0.51 -4.83
N LEU A 67 -12.34 1.28 -5.73
CA LEU A 67 -12.40 2.75 -5.78
C LEU A 67 -13.46 3.23 -6.78
N GLN A 68 -13.90 4.50 -6.73
CA GLN A 68 -14.82 5.04 -7.75
C GLN A 68 -14.24 4.91 -9.17
N THR A 69 -12.93 5.14 -9.33
CA THR A 69 -12.26 4.97 -10.64
C THR A 69 -12.34 3.53 -11.16
N ASN A 70 -12.30 2.53 -10.28
CA ASN A 70 -12.53 1.14 -10.66
C ASN A 70 -14.01 0.94 -11.04
N ALA A 71 -14.94 1.43 -10.24
CA ALA A 71 -16.38 1.29 -10.49
C ALA A 71 -16.79 1.93 -11.83
N MET A 72 -16.29 3.12 -12.15
CA MET A 72 -16.51 3.80 -13.43
C MET A 72 -16.01 2.96 -14.62
N LYS A 73 -14.83 2.33 -14.51
CA LYS A 73 -14.27 1.52 -15.60
C LYS A 73 -15.09 0.27 -15.92
N PHE A 74 -15.75 -0.32 -14.92
CA PHE A 74 -16.50 -1.57 -15.08
C PHE A 74 -18.00 -1.39 -15.26
N ASN A 75 -18.58 -0.28 -14.79
CA ASN A 75 -20.00 0.01 -14.97
C ASN A 75 -20.22 0.78 -16.28
N LYS A 76 -21.08 0.25 -17.15
CA LYS A 76 -21.45 0.90 -18.43
C LYS A 76 -22.35 2.15 -18.27
N SER A 77 -22.69 2.53 -17.03
CA SER A 77 -23.48 3.72 -16.68
C SER A 77 -22.59 4.89 -16.26
N GLU A 78 -23.13 6.12 -16.24
CA GLU A 78 -22.47 7.38 -15.83
C GLU A 78 -22.07 7.42 -14.34
N VAL A 79 -21.28 6.45 -13.87
CA VAL A 79 -20.69 6.50 -12.53
C VAL A 79 -19.49 7.42 -12.59
N SER A 80 -19.56 8.57 -11.92
CA SER A 80 -18.41 9.50 -11.82
C SER A 80 -17.25 8.85 -11.05
N ALA A 81 -16.03 9.05 -11.55
CA ALA A 81 -14.80 8.70 -10.83
C ALA A 81 -14.54 9.61 -9.62
N THR A 82 -15.25 10.73 -9.48
CA THR A 82 -15.06 11.71 -8.41
C THR A 82 -15.16 11.07 -7.02
N CYS A 83 -14.20 11.40 -6.17
CA CYS A 83 -14.12 10.97 -4.79
C CYS A 83 -15.34 11.44 -3.98
N LYS A 84 -16.12 10.49 -3.49
CA LYS A 84 -17.31 10.74 -2.65
C LYS A 84 -16.99 11.34 -1.28
N LEU A 85 -15.70 11.39 -0.92
CA LEU A 85 -15.22 11.89 0.36
C LEU A 85 -14.94 13.40 0.30
N CYS A 86 -14.11 13.84 -0.64
CA CYS A 86 -13.76 15.25 -0.80
C CYS A 86 -14.57 15.99 -1.88
N GLY A 87 -15.14 15.27 -2.85
CA GLY A 87 -15.90 15.84 -3.96
C GLY A 87 -15.06 16.56 -5.02
N SER A 88 -13.72 16.59 -4.92
CA SER A 88 -12.85 17.37 -5.80
C SER A 88 -12.22 16.55 -6.92
N ASP A 89 -11.47 15.50 -6.57
CA ASP A 89 -10.63 14.73 -7.51
C ASP A 89 -11.18 13.33 -7.72
N ASP A 90 -10.66 12.63 -8.73
CA ASP A 90 -10.94 11.22 -8.94
C ASP A 90 -10.44 10.36 -7.76
N GLU A 91 -11.27 9.41 -7.34
CA GLU A 91 -10.89 8.44 -6.31
C GLU A 91 -9.92 7.41 -6.88
N THR A 92 -8.66 7.78 -6.98
CA THR A 92 -7.53 6.89 -7.27
C THR A 92 -6.90 6.37 -5.98
N ARG A 93 -6.00 5.41 -6.09
CA ARG A 93 -5.25 4.86 -4.95
C ARG A 93 -4.33 5.93 -4.37
N GLU A 94 -3.67 6.66 -5.26
CA GLU A 94 -2.79 7.79 -4.99
C GLU A 94 -3.57 8.91 -4.29
N HIS A 95 -4.78 9.21 -4.75
CA HIS A 95 -5.66 10.16 -4.08
C HIS A 95 -6.07 9.69 -2.69
N LEU A 96 -6.62 8.48 -2.57
CA LEU A 96 -7.13 7.96 -1.29
C LEU A 96 -6.06 7.93 -0.20
N LEU A 97 -4.86 7.46 -0.53
CA LEU A 97 -3.77 7.27 0.42
C LEU A 97 -2.91 8.53 0.60
N GLY A 98 -2.74 9.33 -0.44
CA GLY A 98 -1.70 10.37 -0.49
C GLY A 98 -2.21 11.81 -0.47
N SER A 99 -3.38 12.12 -1.04
CA SER A 99 -3.79 13.52 -1.25
C SER A 99 -5.22 13.91 -0.85
N CYS A 100 -6.14 12.96 -0.64
CA CYS A 100 -7.54 13.22 -0.28
C CYS A 100 -7.68 14.17 0.93
N SER A 101 -8.33 15.31 0.74
CA SER A 101 -8.47 16.36 1.76
C SER A 101 -9.34 15.94 2.95
N ALA A 102 -10.31 15.04 2.73
CA ALA A 102 -11.15 14.46 3.77
C ALA A 102 -10.35 13.66 4.82
N PHE A 103 -9.11 13.30 4.52
CA PHE A 103 -8.21 12.57 5.41
C PHE A 103 -6.97 13.37 5.83
N SER A 104 -6.98 14.69 5.66
CA SER A 104 -5.86 15.58 6.02
C SER A 104 -5.38 15.36 7.47
N GLN A 105 -6.29 15.40 8.43
CA GLN A 105 -5.97 15.17 9.84
C GLN A 105 -5.39 13.77 10.11
N ILE A 106 -6.03 12.72 9.57
CA ILE A 106 -5.53 11.34 9.72
C ILE A 106 -4.12 11.23 9.11
N ARG A 107 -3.89 11.86 7.96
CA ARG A 107 -2.57 11.86 7.30
C ARG A 107 -1.52 12.56 8.15
N GLU A 108 -1.80 13.75 8.66
CA GLU A 108 -0.86 14.53 9.48
C GLU A 108 -0.44 13.77 10.75
N GLU A 109 -1.41 13.20 11.47
CA GLU A 109 -1.15 12.38 12.66
C GLU A 109 -0.26 11.16 12.34
N ASN A 110 -0.51 10.49 11.22
CA ASN A 110 0.25 9.32 10.82
C ASN A 110 1.63 9.67 10.25
N LEU A 111 1.77 10.79 9.53
CA LEU A 111 3.05 11.28 9.04
C LEU A 111 3.99 11.64 10.18
N THR A 112 3.46 12.19 11.28
CA THR A 112 4.25 12.42 12.51
C THR A 112 4.83 11.13 13.06
N ARG A 113 4.05 10.02 13.05
CA ARG A 113 4.54 8.70 13.47
C ARG A 113 5.57 8.13 12.50
N LEU A 114 5.34 8.28 11.20
CA LEU A 114 6.31 7.85 10.18
C LEU A 114 7.65 8.58 10.36
N LYS A 115 7.61 9.89 10.61
CA LYS A 115 8.81 10.69 10.90
C LYS A 115 9.62 10.10 12.07
N ALA A 116 8.92 9.74 13.15
CA ALA A 116 9.56 9.11 14.31
C ALA A 116 10.22 7.76 13.98
N ILE A 117 9.55 6.90 13.20
CA ILE A 117 10.10 5.59 12.79
C ILE A 117 11.35 5.75 11.91
N LEU A 118 11.33 6.71 10.98
CA LEU A 118 12.47 6.96 10.09
C LEU A 118 13.66 7.54 10.84
N SER A 119 13.42 8.29 11.93
CA SER A 119 14.48 8.90 12.77
C SER A 119 15.52 9.69 11.96
N ASN A 120 15.13 10.17 10.78
CA ASN A 120 15.99 10.90 9.84
C ASN A 120 15.14 11.88 9.03
N ASP A 121 15.33 13.18 9.28
CA ASP A 121 14.53 14.25 8.70
C ASP A 121 14.74 14.40 7.19
N ASN A 122 15.94 14.09 6.67
CA ASN A 122 16.21 14.15 5.23
C ASN A 122 15.47 13.05 4.48
N ILE A 123 15.48 11.83 5.03
CA ILE A 123 14.74 10.69 4.48
C ILE A 123 13.24 10.98 4.51
N PHE A 124 12.72 11.46 5.64
CA PHE A 124 11.31 11.82 5.77
C PHE A 124 10.89 12.90 4.76
N THR A 125 11.71 13.94 4.60
CA THR A 125 11.45 15.02 3.63
C THR A 125 11.43 14.49 2.20
N THR A 126 12.41 13.65 1.83
CA THR A 126 12.50 13.02 0.50
C THR A 126 11.24 12.21 0.19
N ILE A 127 10.81 11.37 1.13
CA ILE A 127 9.60 10.54 0.98
C ILE A 127 8.33 11.37 0.89
N THR A 128 8.21 12.43 1.69
CA THR A 128 6.94 13.20 1.78
C THR A 128 6.78 14.25 0.68
N GLN A 129 7.86 14.70 0.06
CA GLN A 129 7.81 15.61 -1.08
C GLN A 129 7.52 14.87 -2.40
N ASP A 130 7.86 13.59 -2.50
CA ASP A 130 7.54 12.76 -3.65
C ASP A 130 6.31 11.89 -3.37
N SER A 131 5.19 12.24 -4.01
CA SER A 131 3.94 11.48 -3.86
C SER A 131 4.08 10.00 -4.24
N GLY A 132 4.90 9.67 -5.23
CA GLY A 132 5.17 8.30 -5.65
C GLY A 132 5.89 7.51 -4.57
N MET A 133 6.91 8.11 -3.95
CA MET A 133 7.62 7.49 -2.82
C MET A 133 6.74 7.34 -1.59
N LEU A 134 5.92 8.35 -1.27
CA LEU A 134 4.97 8.26 -0.16
C LEU A 134 3.96 7.12 -0.37
N ILE A 135 3.39 7.00 -1.57
CA ILE A 135 2.48 5.90 -1.88
C ILE A 135 3.20 4.56 -1.83
N GLN A 136 4.42 4.48 -2.37
CA GLN A 136 5.19 3.25 -2.35
C GLN A 136 5.54 2.83 -0.91
N ILE A 137 5.96 3.73 -0.02
CA ILE A 137 6.27 3.37 1.36
C ILE A 137 5.03 2.96 2.16
N ILE A 138 3.87 3.55 1.85
CA ILE A 138 2.59 3.14 2.43
C ILE A 138 2.24 1.73 1.96
N LEU A 139 2.41 1.41 0.68
CA LEU A 139 1.97 0.12 0.13
C LEU A 139 2.98 -1.01 0.37
N ASP A 140 4.25 -0.77 0.12
CA ASP A 140 5.34 -1.73 0.30
C ASP A 140 6.69 -1.01 0.45
N CYS A 141 7.16 -0.95 1.70
CA CYS A 141 8.43 -0.33 2.07
C CYS A 141 9.67 -1.11 1.62
N THR A 142 9.50 -2.35 1.13
CA THR A 142 10.60 -3.22 0.68
C THR A 142 10.87 -3.16 -0.81
N HIS A 143 10.05 -2.39 -1.54
CA HIS A 143 10.12 -2.25 -2.98
C HIS A 143 11.45 -1.66 -3.45
N SER A 144 11.98 -2.20 -4.54
CA SER A 144 13.30 -1.81 -5.06
C SER A 144 13.38 -0.33 -5.38
N SER A 145 12.30 0.28 -5.87
CA SER A 145 12.24 1.71 -6.17
C SER A 145 12.43 2.61 -4.94
N LEU A 146 12.28 2.11 -3.72
CA LEU A 146 12.61 2.88 -2.51
C LEU A 146 14.07 2.71 -2.11
N LYS A 147 14.66 1.54 -2.38
CA LYS A 147 16.04 1.20 -1.97
C LYS A 147 17.09 2.07 -2.65
N ASP A 148 16.77 2.59 -3.83
CA ASP A 148 17.63 3.52 -4.55
C ASP A 148 17.72 4.91 -3.89
N HIS A 149 16.77 5.23 -3.00
CA HIS A 149 16.66 6.54 -2.34
C HIS A 149 16.78 6.48 -0.82
N VAL A 150 16.43 5.34 -0.20
CA VAL A 150 16.31 5.19 1.24
C VAL A 150 16.85 3.84 1.68
N ILE A 151 17.75 3.86 2.66
CA ILE A 151 18.25 2.64 3.32
C ILE A 151 17.49 2.50 4.64
N LEU A 152 16.69 1.45 4.76
CA LEU A 152 15.94 1.12 5.96
C LEU A 152 16.59 -0.07 6.67
N SER A 153 16.64 -0.02 8.00
CA SER A 153 16.95 -1.21 8.80
C SER A 153 15.76 -2.18 8.77
N ARG A 154 15.99 -3.46 9.10
CA ARG A 154 14.91 -4.46 9.18
C ARG A 154 13.84 -4.09 10.22
N ASP A 155 14.26 -3.45 11.31
CA ASP A 155 13.34 -2.98 12.35
C ASP A 155 12.48 -1.84 11.81
N GLN A 156 13.09 -0.89 11.07
CA GLN A 156 12.35 0.18 10.40
C GLN A 156 11.38 -0.36 9.34
N GLU A 157 11.80 -1.32 8.50
CA GLU A 157 10.91 -1.96 7.53
C GLU A 157 9.69 -2.59 8.22
N THR A 158 9.90 -3.28 9.35
CA THR A 158 8.83 -3.89 10.14
C THR A 158 7.91 -2.87 10.78
N ASP A 159 8.46 -1.79 11.34
CA ASP A 159 7.67 -0.75 12.00
C ASP A 159 6.90 0.12 11.01
N ILE A 160 7.49 0.43 9.85
CA ILE A 160 6.81 1.09 8.73
C ILE A 160 5.66 0.21 8.21
N GLU A 161 5.88 -1.10 8.09
CA GLU A 161 4.86 -2.02 7.62
C GLU A 161 3.67 -2.06 8.60
N ARG A 162 3.93 -2.14 9.91
CA ARG A 162 2.87 -2.08 10.94
C ARG A 162 2.16 -0.73 10.97
N TRP A 163 2.90 0.36 10.83
CA TRP A 163 2.35 1.72 10.75
C TRP A 163 1.40 1.85 9.55
N SER A 164 1.85 1.43 8.37
CA SER A 164 1.07 1.55 7.13
C SER A 164 -0.14 0.62 7.12
N GLN A 165 -0.04 -0.57 7.73
CA GLN A 165 -1.18 -1.44 8.01
C GLN A 165 -2.27 -0.70 8.79
N ALA A 166 -1.90 -0.05 9.90
CA ALA A 166 -2.84 0.72 10.72
C ALA A 166 -3.37 1.97 9.98
N TYR A 167 -2.52 2.62 9.19
CA TYR A 167 -2.92 3.76 8.37
C TYR A 167 -4.00 3.38 7.35
N CYS A 168 -3.76 2.31 6.56
CA CYS A 168 -4.72 1.80 5.58
C CYS A 168 -6.05 1.38 6.23
N GLU A 169 -5.99 0.70 7.37
CA GLU A 169 -7.19 0.33 8.14
C GLU A 169 -8.01 1.56 8.55
N ARG A 170 -7.36 2.59 9.11
CA ARG A 170 -8.04 3.84 9.52
C ARG A 170 -8.72 4.52 8.34
N LEU A 171 -8.01 4.70 7.22
CA LEU A 171 -8.56 5.34 6.03
C LEU A 171 -9.75 4.56 5.46
N ILE A 172 -9.60 3.24 5.31
CA ILE A 172 -10.61 2.39 4.68
C ILE A 172 -11.86 2.27 5.57
N THR A 173 -11.68 2.15 6.87
CA THR A 173 -12.80 2.12 7.84
C THR A 173 -13.55 3.45 7.83
N HIS A 174 -12.83 4.58 7.88
CA HIS A 174 -13.45 5.91 7.87
C HIS A 174 -14.17 6.20 6.54
N ARG A 175 -13.59 5.76 5.42
CA ARG A 175 -14.25 5.79 4.10
C ARG A 175 -15.56 5.00 4.13
N ALA A 176 -15.54 3.78 4.65
CA ALA A 176 -16.73 2.93 4.70
C ALA A 176 -17.85 3.58 5.53
N GLN A 177 -17.50 4.24 6.64
CA GLN A 177 -18.46 5.00 7.46
C GLN A 177 -19.09 6.15 6.67
N ILE A 178 -18.27 7.01 6.05
CA ILE A 178 -18.79 8.16 5.26
C ILE A 178 -19.69 7.68 4.12
N ILE A 179 -19.28 6.64 3.41
CA ILE A 179 -20.05 6.13 2.26
C ILE A 179 -21.34 5.47 2.72
N SER A 180 -21.36 4.79 3.86
CA SER A 180 -22.57 4.13 4.38
C SER A 180 -23.58 5.11 4.98
N SER A 181 -23.15 6.33 5.34
CA SER A 181 -24.01 7.37 5.90
C SER A 181 -24.66 8.28 4.85
N LYS A 182 -24.36 8.10 3.57
CA LYS A 182 -24.93 8.85 2.44
C LYS A 182 -25.87 7.96 1.65
#